data_AF-A0A4Q6AF78-F1
#
_entry.id   AF-A0A4Q6AF78-F1
#
_cell.length_a   1.000
_cell.length_b   1.000
_cell.length_c   1.000
_cell.angle_alpha   90.00
_cell.angle_beta   90.00
_cell.angle_gamma   90.00
#
_symmetry.space_group_name_H-M   'P 1'
#
loop_
_entity.id
_entity.type
_entity.pdbx_description
1 polymer ?
#
loop_
_entity_poly.entity_id
_entity_poly.type
_entity_poly.pdbx_seq_one_letter_code
_entity_poly.pdbx_strand_id
1 'polypeptide(L)'
;GWWWQGENARLASLATAAITGARLIYKDDAGKKQALITFANQQLSWVLGCNPYDMCFMYGFGKNNVPYMASLFGHGSEKGGISNGITGKDGSADGSGIDFKTSAEGNEWRWTEQWLPHAAWFLQALTALSEE
;
A
#
# COMPACT_ATOMS: atom_id res chain seq x y z
N GLY A 1 21.76 -7.92 -3.44
CA GLY A 1 20.53 -8.36 -2.77
C GLY A 1 19.50 -8.76 -3.81
N TRP A 2 18.50 -9.57 -3.46
CA TRP A 2 17.52 -10.12 -4.42
C TRP A 2 16.06 -9.73 -4.12
N TRP A 3 15.77 -9.38 -2.87
CA TRP A 3 14.42 -9.12 -2.39
C TRP A 3 14.07 -7.64 -2.50
N TRP A 4 12.98 -7.37 -3.21
CA TRP A 4 12.35 -6.07 -3.37
C TRP A 4 10.93 -6.32 -3.89
N GLN A 5 9.98 -5.47 -3.50
CA GLN A 5 8.57 -5.62 -3.83
C GLN A 5 7.85 -4.30 -3.61
N GLY A 6 6.55 -4.27 -3.90
CA GLY A 6 5.72 -3.12 -3.60
C GLY A 6 5.65 -2.82 -2.10
N GLU A 7 5.32 -1.57 -1.80
CA GLU A 7 5.55 -0.97 -0.49
C GLU A 7 4.27 -0.62 0.27
N ASN A 8 3.13 -1.27 -0.02
CA ASN A 8 1.84 -0.90 0.60
C ASN A 8 1.86 -0.90 2.14
N ALA A 9 2.72 -1.71 2.78
CA ALA A 9 2.89 -1.72 4.24
C ALA A 9 3.61 -0.46 4.74
N ARG A 10 4.63 -0.01 4.00
CA ARG A 10 5.34 1.23 4.28
C ARG A 10 4.42 2.44 4.11
N LEU A 11 3.60 2.46 3.06
CA LEU A 11 2.65 3.55 2.84
C LEU A 11 1.65 3.65 4.00
N ALA A 12 1.08 2.53 4.44
CA ALA A 12 0.16 2.49 5.55
C ALA A 12 0.83 2.77 6.92
N SER A 13 2.08 2.34 7.14
CA SER A 13 2.81 2.68 8.37
C SER A 13 3.14 4.16 8.46
N LEU A 14 3.52 4.79 7.34
CA LEU A 14 3.72 6.24 7.25
C LEU A 14 2.41 7.01 7.45
N ALA A 15 1.29 6.53 6.91
CA ALA A 15 -0.02 7.12 7.17
C ALA A 15 -0.39 7.05 8.66
N THR A 16 -0.18 5.90 9.30
CA THR A 16 -0.40 5.71 10.75
C THR A 16 0.44 6.69 11.57
N ALA A 17 1.73 6.82 11.25
CA ALA A 17 2.65 7.73 11.92
C ALA A 17 2.25 9.20 11.72
N ALA A 18 1.85 9.58 10.50
CA ALA A 18 1.43 10.94 10.19
C ALA A 18 0.16 11.34 10.96
N ILE A 19 -0.87 10.49 10.98
CA ILE A 19 -2.11 10.74 11.74
C ILE A 19 -1.83 10.83 13.24
N THR A 20 -1.05 9.87 13.77
CA THR A 20 -0.70 9.84 15.19
C THR A 20 0.12 11.08 15.58
N GLY A 21 1.10 11.47 14.77
CA GLY A 21 1.91 12.66 15.00
C GLY A 21 1.11 13.96 14.89
N ALA A 22 0.20 14.04 13.92
CA ALA A 22 -0.73 15.17 13.78
C ALA A 22 -1.56 15.38 15.05
N ARG A 23 -2.04 14.28 15.65
CA ARG A 23 -2.85 14.29 16.88
C ARG A 23 -2.04 14.56 18.14
N LEU A 24 -0.87 13.93 18.30
CA LEU A 24 -0.13 13.96 19.58
C LEU A 24 0.90 15.09 19.66
N ILE A 25 1.55 15.42 18.55
CA ILE A 25 2.69 16.36 18.52
C ILE A 25 2.25 17.72 18.00
N TYR A 26 1.47 17.75 16.91
CA TYR A 26 1.09 18.97 16.21
C TYR A 26 -0.35 19.42 16.47
N LYS A 27 -0.93 19.03 17.61
CA LYS A 27 -2.33 19.33 17.97
C LYS A 27 -2.71 20.82 17.90
N ASP A 28 -1.76 21.71 18.20
CA ASP A 28 -1.97 23.16 18.25
C ASP A 28 -1.46 23.88 16.97
N ASP A 29 -0.90 23.13 16.00
CA ASP A 29 -0.40 23.64 14.72
C ASP A 29 -1.31 23.14 13.59
N ALA A 30 -2.40 23.86 13.34
CA ALA A 30 -3.42 23.49 12.37
C ALA A 30 -2.85 23.27 10.95
N GLY A 31 -1.84 24.05 10.56
CA GLY A 31 -1.19 23.93 9.25
C GLY A 31 -0.44 22.60 9.10
N LYS A 32 0.41 22.26 10.07
CA LYS A 32 1.12 20.96 10.07
C LYS A 32 0.18 19.78 10.22
N LYS A 33 -0.85 19.91 11.08
CA LYS A 33 -1.87 18.88 11.24
C LYS A 33 -2.53 18.56 9.89
N GLN A 34 -3.06 19.58 9.20
CA GLN A 34 -3.73 19.39 7.91
C GLN A 34 -2.79 18.80 6.84
N ALA A 35 -1.52 19.22 6.80
CA ALA A 35 -0.54 18.68 5.87
C ALA A 35 -0.29 17.18 6.10
N LEU A 36 -0.15 16.75 7.37
CA LEU A 36 0.06 15.35 7.71
C LEU A 36 -1.15 14.47 7.41
N ILE A 37 -2.37 14.95 7.70
CA ILE A 37 -3.61 14.23 7.36
C ILE A 37 -3.78 14.11 5.85
N THR A 38 -3.47 15.17 5.10
CA THR A 38 -3.48 15.14 3.63
C THR A 38 -2.49 14.10 3.10
N PHE A 39 -1.27 14.08 3.63
CA PHE A 39 -0.26 13.09 3.28
C PHE A 39 -0.74 11.65 3.56
N ALA A 40 -1.30 11.39 4.74
CA ALA A 40 -1.82 10.09 5.12
C ALA A 40 -2.94 9.61 4.18
N ASN A 41 -3.92 10.48 3.90
CA ASN A 41 -5.03 10.17 2.99
C ASN A 41 -4.54 9.85 1.57
N GLN A 42 -3.51 10.55 1.09
CA GLN A 42 -2.91 10.25 -0.21
C GLN A 42 -2.24 8.87 -0.24
N GLN A 43 -1.56 8.47 0.84
CA GLN A 43 -0.97 7.13 0.95
C GLN A 43 -2.04 6.04 0.91
N LEU A 44 -3.12 6.19 1.67
CA LEU A 44 -4.22 5.20 1.70
C LEU A 44 -4.98 5.18 0.36
N SER A 45 -5.18 6.35 -0.26
CA SER A 45 -5.81 6.44 -1.59
C SER A 45 -4.98 5.73 -2.65
N TRP A 46 -3.65 5.83 -2.61
CA TRP A 46 -2.77 5.08 -3.50
C TRP A 46 -3.01 3.56 -3.40
N VAL A 47 -3.11 3.03 -2.18
CA VAL A 47 -3.39 1.61 -1.92
C VAL A 47 -4.77 1.20 -2.47
N LEU A 48 -5.75 2.10 -2.41
CA LEU A 48 -7.15 1.86 -2.81
C LEU A 48 -7.48 2.20 -4.26
N GLY A 49 -6.49 2.55 -5.10
CA GLY A 49 -6.70 2.71 -6.54
C GLY A 49 -6.39 4.08 -7.13
N CYS A 50 -6.08 5.09 -6.31
CA CYS A 50 -5.61 6.40 -6.79
C CYS A 50 -4.13 6.33 -7.17
N ASN A 51 -3.79 5.45 -8.11
CA ASN A 51 -2.44 5.25 -8.63
C ASN A 51 -2.47 5.16 -10.18
N PRO A 52 -1.32 5.29 -10.86
CA PRO A 52 -1.28 5.33 -12.34
C PRO A 52 -1.78 4.07 -13.04
N TYR A 53 -1.96 2.97 -12.30
CA TYR A 53 -2.49 1.71 -12.80
C TYR A 53 -3.99 1.54 -12.54
N ASP A 54 -4.65 2.55 -11.95
CA ASP A 54 -6.07 2.54 -11.57
C ASP A 54 -6.45 1.27 -10.79
N MET A 55 -5.55 0.78 -9.92
CA MET A 55 -5.68 -0.54 -9.30
C MET A 55 -5.82 -0.49 -7.78
N CYS A 56 -6.92 -1.03 -7.27
CA CYS A 56 -7.11 -1.30 -5.85
C CYS A 56 -6.34 -2.55 -5.44
N PHE A 57 -5.39 -2.39 -4.52
CA PHE A 57 -4.59 -3.50 -4.00
C PHE A 57 -5.28 -4.26 -2.87
N MET A 58 -6.39 -3.75 -2.34
CA MET A 58 -7.25 -4.48 -1.41
C MET A 58 -8.19 -5.39 -2.20
N TYR A 59 -7.94 -6.70 -2.11
CA TYR A 59 -8.63 -7.69 -2.91
C TYR A 59 -10.11 -7.84 -2.53
N GLY A 60 -10.98 -7.81 -3.54
CA GLY A 60 -12.44 -7.85 -3.42
C GLY A 60 -13.10 -6.49 -3.14
N PHE A 61 -12.38 -5.37 -3.28
CA PHE A 61 -12.88 -4.01 -3.05
C PHE A 61 -12.47 -3.06 -4.19
N GLY A 62 -13.22 -1.98 -4.40
CA GLY A 62 -12.97 -1.06 -5.52
C GLY A 62 -13.40 -1.63 -6.88
N LYS A 63 -12.78 -1.16 -7.97
CA LYS A 63 -13.08 -1.61 -9.36
C LYS A 63 -12.03 -2.57 -9.88
N ASN A 64 -10.86 -2.06 -10.29
CA ASN A 64 -9.80 -2.92 -10.80
C ASN A 64 -9.02 -3.48 -9.62
N ASN A 65 -9.08 -4.79 -9.43
CA ASN A 65 -8.43 -5.47 -8.33
C ASN A 65 -7.14 -6.14 -8.80
N VAL A 66 -6.18 -6.26 -7.89
CA VAL A 66 -5.06 -7.18 -8.07
C VAL A 66 -5.58 -8.58 -8.45
N PRO A 67 -4.95 -9.28 -9.41
CA PRO A 67 -5.37 -10.64 -9.78
C PRO A 67 -5.23 -11.61 -8.61
N TYR A 68 -6.04 -12.67 -8.64
CA TYR A 68 -5.88 -13.79 -7.71
C TYR A 68 -4.50 -14.45 -7.90
N MET A 69 -3.75 -14.58 -6.81
CA MET A 69 -2.49 -15.32 -6.79
C MET A 69 -2.66 -16.59 -5.98
N ALA A 70 -2.42 -17.75 -6.61
CA ALA A 70 -2.45 -19.03 -5.92
C ALA A 70 -1.22 -19.19 -5.02
N SER A 71 -1.40 -19.83 -3.86
CA SER A 71 -0.28 -20.25 -3.01
C SER A 71 -0.17 -21.78 -2.97
N LEU A 72 1.03 -22.28 -2.64
CA LEU A 72 1.34 -23.70 -2.62
C LEU A 72 0.49 -24.53 -1.63
N PHE A 73 -0.16 -23.88 -0.66
CA PHE A 73 -0.93 -24.54 0.41
C PHE A 73 -2.40 -24.12 0.46
N GLY A 74 -2.93 -23.54 -0.62
CA GLY A 74 -4.37 -23.29 -0.77
C GLY A 74 -4.90 -22.01 -0.13
N HIS A 75 -4.04 -21.18 0.44
CA HIS A 75 -4.37 -19.85 0.96
C HIS A 75 -3.80 -18.80 0.01
N GLY A 76 -4.45 -18.63 -1.15
CA GLY A 76 -4.07 -17.64 -2.15
C GLY A 76 -4.49 -16.22 -1.74
N SER A 77 -4.80 -15.36 -2.71
CA SER A 77 -5.37 -14.04 -2.42
C SER A 77 -6.71 -14.17 -1.71
N GLU A 78 -6.83 -13.56 -0.53
CA GLU A 78 -8.04 -13.56 0.29
C GLU A 78 -8.73 -12.19 0.26
N LYS A 79 -10.06 -12.16 0.39
CA LYS A 79 -10.84 -10.91 0.41
C LYS A 79 -10.42 -10.06 1.60
N GLY A 80 -10.11 -8.79 1.34
CA GLY A 80 -9.58 -7.83 2.33
C GLY A 80 -8.06 -7.89 2.50
N GLY A 81 -7.38 -8.91 1.94
CA GLY A 81 -5.93 -8.93 1.85
C GLY A 81 -5.41 -7.84 0.91
N ILE A 82 -4.22 -7.33 1.21
CA ILE A 82 -3.58 -6.25 0.44
C ILE A 82 -2.30 -6.80 -0.19
N SER A 83 -2.16 -6.60 -1.51
CA SER A 83 -0.97 -7.04 -2.23
C SER A 83 0.25 -6.16 -1.97
N ASN A 84 1.42 -6.62 -2.40
CA ASN A 84 2.67 -5.87 -2.30
C ASN A 84 2.56 -4.48 -2.96
N GLY A 85 2.06 -4.42 -4.21
CA GLY A 85 1.76 -3.17 -4.93
C GLY A 85 2.85 -2.72 -5.91
N ILE A 86 2.88 -1.43 -6.22
CA ILE A 86 3.75 -0.81 -7.23
C ILE A 86 5.20 -0.72 -6.74
N THR A 87 6.16 -0.93 -7.65
CA THR A 87 7.60 -0.78 -7.41
C THR A 87 8.20 0.34 -8.27
N GLY A 88 9.46 0.67 -8.05
CA GLY A 88 10.28 1.31 -9.08
C GLY A 88 10.37 0.43 -10.33
N LYS A 89 10.67 1.03 -11.48
CA LYS A 89 10.74 0.30 -12.75
C LYS A 89 11.89 -0.71 -12.74
N ASP A 90 11.58 -1.94 -13.12
CA ASP A 90 12.55 -3.01 -13.24
C ASP A 90 13.61 -2.68 -14.31
N GLY A 91 14.87 -3.01 -14.03
CA GLY A 91 16.02 -2.66 -14.87
C GLY A 91 16.38 -1.17 -14.93
N SER A 92 15.72 -0.29 -14.17
CA SER A 92 16.01 1.15 -14.14
C SER A 92 16.85 1.51 -12.91
N ALA A 93 18.17 1.38 -13.02
CA ALA A 93 19.11 1.54 -11.90
C ALA A 93 19.16 2.97 -11.32
N ASP A 94 18.67 3.96 -12.06
CA ASP A 94 18.54 5.35 -11.61
C ASP A 94 17.29 5.61 -10.77
N GLY A 95 16.43 4.59 -10.61
CA GLY A 95 15.16 4.70 -9.88
C GLY A 95 14.07 5.43 -10.65
N SER A 96 14.25 5.68 -11.96
CA SER A 96 13.23 6.33 -12.78
C SER A 96 12.09 5.37 -13.13
N GLY A 97 10.87 5.89 -13.16
CA GLY A 97 9.67 5.14 -13.53
C GLY A 97 9.15 4.21 -12.44
N ILE A 98 7.99 3.61 -12.71
CA ILE A 98 7.29 2.70 -11.81
C ILE A 98 6.76 1.50 -12.58
N ASP A 99 6.69 0.34 -11.93
CA ASP A 99 6.14 -0.89 -12.50
C ASP A 99 5.05 -1.48 -11.61
N PHE A 100 4.02 -2.01 -12.27
CA PHE A 100 3.11 -2.98 -11.71
C PHE A 100 2.89 -4.10 -12.73
N LYS A 101 3.37 -5.31 -12.42
CA LYS A 101 3.32 -6.45 -13.35
C LYS A 101 2.40 -7.54 -12.79
N THR A 102 1.41 -7.95 -13.58
CA THR A 102 0.55 -9.10 -13.27
C THR A 102 1.12 -10.44 -13.73
N SER A 103 2.18 -10.41 -14.55
CA SER A 103 2.94 -11.58 -15.02
C SER A 103 4.41 -11.18 -15.20
N ALA A 104 5.34 -11.99 -14.70
CA ALA A 104 6.77 -11.66 -14.65
C ALA A 104 7.66 -12.90 -14.52
N GLU A 105 7.39 -13.96 -15.29
CA GLU A 105 8.23 -15.17 -15.36
C GLU A 105 8.52 -15.79 -13.96
N GLY A 106 7.52 -15.81 -13.07
CA GLY A 106 7.64 -16.30 -11.70
C GLY A 106 8.03 -15.24 -10.67
N ASN A 107 8.20 -13.98 -11.06
CA ASN A 107 8.49 -12.85 -10.17
C ASN A 107 7.27 -11.95 -9.87
N GLU A 108 6.06 -12.38 -10.25
CA GLU A 108 4.81 -11.63 -10.06
C GLU A 108 4.57 -11.31 -8.60
N TRP A 109 5.09 -12.16 -7.71
CA TRP A 109 4.99 -12.04 -6.28
C TRP A 109 5.39 -10.64 -5.80
N ARG A 110 6.37 -9.99 -6.43
CA ARG A 110 6.82 -8.64 -6.09
C ARG A 110 5.71 -7.58 -6.15
N TRP A 111 4.65 -7.83 -6.93
CA TRP A 111 3.55 -6.89 -7.15
C TRP A 111 2.20 -7.43 -6.64
N THR A 112 1.87 -8.68 -6.98
CA THR A 112 0.50 -9.22 -6.82
C THR A 112 0.30 -10.06 -5.57
N GLU A 113 1.37 -10.60 -4.97
CA GLU A 113 1.25 -11.42 -3.77
C GLU A 113 0.71 -10.58 -2.61
N GLN A 114 -0.19 -11.17 -1.83
CA GLN A 114 -0.63 -10.60 -0.56
C GLN A 114 0.35 -10.96 0.55
N TRP A 115 0.61 -9.99 1.42
CA TRP A 115 1.43 -10.23 2.60
C TRP A 115 0.81 -9.56 3.82
N LEU A 116 0.74 -10.31 4.93
CA LEU A 116 0.03 -9.89 6.13
C LEU A 116 0.41 -8.49 6.66
N PRO A 117 1.67 -8.04 6.61
CA PRO A 117 2.04 -6.70 7.04
C PRO A 117 1.30 -5.58 6.33
N HIS A 118 0.93 -5.76 5.06
CA HIS A 118 0.19 -4.75 4.29
C HIS A 118 -1.19 -4.51 4.91
N ALA A 119 -1.94 -5.59 5.13
CA ALA A 119 -3.26 -5.52 5.76
C ALA A 119 -3.17 -5.05 7.22
N ALA A 120 -2.17 -5.51 7.97
CA ALA A 120 -2.00 -5.12 9.38
C ALA A 120 -1.72 -3.62 9.53
N TRP A 121 -0.81 -3.06 8.74
CA TRP A 121 -0.54 -1.61 8.77
C TRP A 121 -1.70 -0.79 8.23
N PHE A 122 -2.40 -1.27 7.20
CA PHE A 122 -3.58 -0.59 6.69
C PHE A 122 -4.68 -0.52 7.74
N LEU A 123 -4.91 -1.60 8.49
CA LEU A 123 -5.81 -1.61 9.63
C LEU A 123 -5.39 -0.60 10.71
N GLN A 124 -4.11 -0.54 11.07
CA GLN A 124 -3.60 0.45 12.02
C GLN A 124 -3.84 1.89 11.54
N ALA A 125 -3.62 2.16 10.25
CA ALA A 125 -3.86 3.48 9.69
C ALA A 125 -5.34 3.88 9.74
N LEU A 126 -6.26 2.95 9.43
CA LEU A 126 -7.69 3.19 9.54
C LEU A 126 -8.14 3.41 10.99
N THR A 127 -7.61 2.62 11.93
CA THR A 127 -7.89 2.83 13.37
C THR A 127 -7.45 4.21 13.80
N ALA A 128 -6.21 4.61 13.47
CA ALA A 128 -5.70 5.94 13.80
C ALA A 128 -6.55 7.06 13.18
N LEU A 129 -7.01 6.88 11.94
CA LEU A 129 -7.87 7.85 11.24
C LEU A 129 -9.27 7.96 11.87
N SER A 130 -9.83 6.83 12.33
CA SER A 130 -11.16 6.80 12.94
C SER A 130 -11.22 7.47 14.32
N GLU A 131 -10.07 7.70 14.93
CA GLU A 131 -9.91 8.37 16.23
C GLU A 131 -9.47 9.84 16.11
N GLU A 132 -9.40 10.39 14.88
CA GLU A 132 -9.22 11.84 14.66
C GLU A 132 -10.54 12.60 14.86
#